data_AF-X1JT12-F1
#
_entry.id   AF-X1JT12-F1
#
_cell.length_a   1.000
_cell.length_b   1.000
_cell.length_c   1.000
_cell.angle_alpha   90.00
_cell.angle_beta   90.00
_cell.angle_gamma   90.00
#
_symmetry.space_group_name_H-M   'P 1'
#
loop_
_entity.id
_entity.type
_entity.pdbx_description
1 polymer ?
#
loop_
_entity_poly.entity_id
_entity_poly.type
_entity_poly.pdbx_seq_one_letter_code
_entity_poly.pdbx_strand_id
1 'polypeptide(L)'
;DPKESKIGDIDDVLVDKSGKITGLVIGVGGFLGVGEKDVIVPFSAIRTARKNDKWWLTLDETKDSLKSAHGYTYDKASTTWVPAKS
;
A
#
# COMPACT_ATOMS: atom_id res chain seq x y z
N ASP A 1 -10.04 -4.88 4.58
CA ASP A 1 -10.98 -4.46 5.63
C ASP A 1 -12.23 -5.33 5.57
N PRO A 2 -12.51 -6.11 6.63
CA PRO A 2 -13.74 -6.89 6.75
C PRO A 2 -15.04 -6.07 6.61
N LYS A 3 -14.96 -4.74 6.80
CA LYS A 3 -16.08 -3.79 6.63
C LYS A 3 -16.17 -3.20 5.22
N GLU A 4 -15.37 -3.70 4.28
CA GLU A 4 -15.35 -3.27 2.87
C GLU A 4 -15.07 -1.77 2.66
N SER A 5 -14.45 -1.14 3.65
CA SER A 5 -14.08 0.27 3.61
C SER A 5 -12.77 0.49 2.87
N LYS A 6 -12.64 1.65 2.19
CA LYS A 6 -11.39 2.06 1.54
C LYS A 6 -10.28 2.15 2.59
N ILE A 7 -9.23 1.35 2.39
CA ILE A 7 -8.05 1.32 3.27
C ILE A 7 -7.15 2.53 2.96
N GLY A 8 -6.82 2.72 1.68
CA GLY A 8 -5.87 3.71 1.19
C GLY A 8 -5.85 3.75 -0.34
N ASP A 9 -4.79 4.34 -0.88
CA ASP A 9 -4.49 4.40 -2.31
C ASP A 9 -3.17 3.66 -2.59
N ILE A 10 -2.98 3.16 -3.82
CA ILE A 10 -1.71 2.56 -4.23
C ILE A 10 -0.87 3.66 -4.87
N ASP A 11 0.26 3.97 -4.27
CA ASP A 11 1.15 5.03 -4.74
C ASP A 11 2.27 4.48 -5.63
N ASP A 12 2.71 3.25 -5.38
CA ASP A 12 3.79 2.63 -6.14
C ASP A 12 3.71 1.09 -6.18
N VAL A 13 4.38 0.50 -7.16
CA VAL A 13 4.48 -0.95 -7.37
C VAL A 13 5.95 -1.34 -7.32
N LEU A 14 6.31 -2.19 -6.35
CA LEU A 14 7.66 -2.70 -6.23
C LEU A 14 7.84 -3.90 -7.15
N VAL A 15 8.85 -3.84 -8.00
CA VAL A 15 9.16 -4.86 -9.00
C VAL A 15 10.60 -5.33 -8.82
N ASP A 16 10.84 -6.64 -8.86
CA ASP A 16 12.20 -7.18 -8.83
C ASP A 16 12.86 -7.15 -10.22
N LYS A 17 14.15 -7.53 -10.28
CA LYS A 17 14.92 -7.53 -11.53
C LYS A 17 14.38 -8.47 -12.61
N SER A 18 13.50 -9.42 -12.25
CA SER A 18 12.85 -10.32 -13.20
C SER A 18 11.54 -9.75 -13.76
N GLY A 19 11.11 -8.58 -13.30
CA GLY A 19 9.84 -7.98 -13.69
C GLY A 19 8.65 -8.46 -12.84
N LYS A 20 8.89 -9.20 -11.76
CA LYS A 20 7.82 -9.70 -10.88
C LYS A 20 7.47 -8.65 -9.82
N ILE A 21 6.17 -8.43 -9.62
CA ILE A 21 5.67 -7.59 -8.52
C ILE A 21 5.96 -8.27 -7.18
N THR A 22 6.65 -7.56 -6.29
CA THR A 22 7.01 -8.04 -4.95
C THR A 22 6.15 -7.39 -3.86
N GLY A 23 5.72 -6.15 -4.06
CA GLY A 23 4.93 -5.42 -3.08
C GLY A 23 4.21 -4.23 -3.70
N LEU A 24 3.23 -3.72 -2.96
CA LEU A 24 2.56 -2.45 -3.25
C LEU A 24 2.89 -1.46 -2.14
N VAL A 25 3.12 -0.22 -2.53
CA VAL A 25 3.18 0.90 -1.59
C VAL A 25 1.77 1.48 -1.48
N ILE A 26 1.25 1.52 -0.27
CA ILE A 26 -0.10 1.96 0.03
C ILE A 26 -0.04 3.18 0.94
N GLY A 27 -0.51 4.32 0.46
CA GLY A 27 -0.75 5.53 1.23
C GLY A 27 -1.98 5.36 2.10
N VAL A 28 -1.79 5.46 3.43
CA VAL A 28 -2.88 5.28 4.41
C VAL A 28 -2.99 6.51 5.31
N GLY A 29 -4.20 7.09 5.36
CA GLY A 29 -4.46 8.30 6.12
C GLY A 29 -4.60 9.50 5.19
N GLY A 30 -4.39 10.71 5.71
CA GLY A 30 -4.36 11.95 4.93
C GLY A 30 -5.59 12.24 4.07
N PHE A 31 -5.40 13.18 3.14
CA PHE A 31 -6.34 13.52 2.08
C PHE A 31 -5.56 13.84 0.81
N LEU A 32 -5.81 13.10 -0.28
CA LEU A 32 -5.20 13.29 -1.60
C LEU A 32 -3.65 13.31 -1.58
N GLY A 33 -3.02 12.34 -0.92
CA GLY A 33 -1.55 12.24 -0.83
C GLY A 33 -0.93 13.14 0.24
N VAL A 34 -1.69 14.06 0.84
CA VAL A 34 -1.17 14.96 1.89
C VAL A 34 -1.43 14.35 3.27
N GLY A 35 -0.36 14.16 4.03
CA GLY A 35 -0.44 13.60 5.39
C GLY A 35 -0.72 12.09 5.41
N GLU A 36 -0.47 11.40 4.30
CA GLU A 36 -0.49 9.95 4.22
C GLU A 36 0.78 9.37 4.84
N LYS A 37 0.65 8.16 5.39
CA LYS A 37 1.79 7.29 5.71
C LYS A 37 1.86 6.22 4.64
N ASP A 38 3.01 6.10 4.01
CA ASP A 38 3.27 5.02 3.06
C ASP A 38 3.64 3.74 3.79
N VAL A 39 2.95 2.64 3.47
CA VAL A 39 3.27 1.31 3.97
C VAL A 39 3.51 0.35 2.82
N ILE A 40 4.47 -0.56 2.98
CA ILE A 40 4.74 -1.61 1.98
C ILE A 40 3.98 -2.87 2.38
N VAL A 41 3.14 -3.36 1.46
CA VAL A 41 2.40 -4.63 1.63
C VAL A 41 2.91 -5.64 0.59
N PRO A 42 3.26 -6.88 0.99
CA PRO A 42 3.62 -7.93 0.04
C PRO A 42 2.49 -8.19 -0.95
N PHE A 43 2.81 -8.29 -2.25
CA PHE A 43 1.78 -8.49 -3.27
C PHE A 43 0.99 -9.80 -3.08
N SER A 44 1.62 -10.82 -2.48
CA SER A 44 0.96 -12.08 -2.13
C SER A 44 -0.15 -11.95 -1.07
N ALA A 45 -0.19 -10.86 -0.32
CA ALA A 45 -1.27 -10.58 0.64
C ALA A 45 -2.49 -9.92 -0.02
N ILE A 46 -2.32 -9.41 -1.25
CA ILE A 46 -3.38 -8.75 -2.01
C ILE A 46 -4.28 -9.79 -2.66
N ARG A 47 -5.59 -9.63 -2.47
CA ARG A 47 -6.62 -10.45 -3.11
C ARG A 47 -7.42 -9.59 -4.08
N THR A 48 -8.09 -10.24 -5.03
CA THR A 48 -9.01 -9.58 -5.95
C THR A 48 -10.43 -9.99 -5.64
N ALA A 49 -11.35 -9.02 -5.59
CA ALA A 49 -12.78 -9.28 -5.52
C ALA A 49 -13.49 -8.60 -6.68
N ARG A 50 -14.55 -9.20 -7.20
CA ARG A 50 -15.41 -8.60 -8.23
C ARG A 50 -16.78 -8.30 -7.63
N LYS A 51 -17.22 -7.05 -7.71
CA LYS A 51 -18.50 -6.56 -7.18
C LYS A 51 -19.12 -5.55 -8.13
N ASN A 52 -20.38 -5.72 -8.49
CA ASN A 52 -21.10 -4.82 -9.42
C ASN A 52 -20.29 -4.56 -10.71
N ASP A 53 -19.72 -5.63 -11.29
CA ASP A 53 -18.85 -5.58 -12.47
C ASP A 53 -17.57 -4.74 -12.34
N LYS A 54 -17.20 -4.33 -11.13
CA LYS A 54 -15.94 -3.66 -10.82
C LYS A 54 -14.99 -4.59 -10.09
N TRP A 55 -13.71 -4.52 -10.46
CA TRP A 55 -12.63 -5.18 -9.73
C TRP A 55 -12.17 -4.34 -8.55
N TRP A 56 -11.88 -5.03 -7.46
CA TRP A 56 -11.37 -4.46 -6.22
C TRP A 56 -10.11 -5.21 -5.82
N LEU A 57 -9.10 -4.47 -5.38
CA LEU A 57 -8.02 -5.04 -4.61
C LEU A 57 -8.43 -5.03 -3.14
N THR A 58 -8.34 -6.19 -2.49
CA THR A 58 -8.72 -6.38 -1.09
C THR A 58 -7.53 -6.89 -0.30
N LEU A 59 -7.47 -6.48 0.96
CA LEU A 59 -6.46 -6.89 1.92
C LEU A 59 -7.16 -7.29 3.21
N ASP A 60 -6.68 -8.36 3.83
CA ASP A 60 -7.19 -8.86 5.11
C ASP A 60 -6.57 -8.12 6.29
N GLU A 61 -6.61 -6.79 6.20
CA GLU A 61 -6.12 -5.84 7.19
C GLU A 61 -7.12 -4.70 7.31
N THR A 62 -6.99 -3.93 8.38
CA THR A 62 -7.78 -2.72 8.61
C THR A 62 -6.97 -1.47 8.30
N LYS A 63 -7.67 -0.38 7.97
CA LYS A 63 -7.04 0.94 7.80
C LYS A 63 -6.22 1.35 9.02
N ASP A 64 -6.73 1.09 10.22
CA ASP A 64 -6.05 1.50 11.45
C ASP A 64 -4.83 0.62 11.77
N SER A 65 -4.87 -0.68 11.45
CA SER A 65 -3.68 -1.57 11.50
C SER A 65 -2.54 -1.00 10.66
N LEU A 66 -2.83 -0.59 9.42
CA LEU A 66 -1.82 -0.02 8.54
C LEU A 66 -1.33 1.37 8.97
N LYS A 67 -2.18 2.22 9.54
CA LYS A 67 -1.72 3.50 10.12
C LYS A 67 -0.70 3.31 11.25
N SER A 68 -0.82 2.22 12.01
CA SER A 68 0.11 1.87 13.09
C SER A 68 1.35 1.12 12.59
N ALA A 69 1.35 0.64 11.35
CA ALA A 69 2.49 -0.05 10.77
C ALA A 69 3.71 0.88 10.58
N HIS A 70 4.85 0.24 10.34
CA HIS A 70 6.08 0.93 10.00
C HIS A 70 5.92 1.67 8.66
N GLY A 71 6.22 2.96 8.67
CA GLY A 71 6.13 3.81 7.48
C GLY A 71 7.39 3.75 6.64
N TYR A 72 7.25 4.09 5.36
CA TYR A 72 8.34 4.22 4.42
C TYR A 72 8.37 5.62 3.81
N THR A 73 9.51 6.00 3.27
CA THR A 73 9.68 7.22 2.47
C THR A 73 10.46 6.90 1.22
N TYR A 74 10.09 7.52 0.10
CA TYR A 74 10.82 7.36 -1.16
C TYR A 74 12.09 8.21 -1.17
N ASP A 75 13.26 7.57 -1.17
CA ASP A 75 14.54 8.22 -1.40
C ASP A 75 14.78 8.39 -2.90
N LYS A 76 14.69 9.63 -3.37
CA LYS A 76 14.89 10.00 -4.77
C LYS A 76 16.32 9.78 -5.26
N ALA A 77 17.31 9.85 -4.37
CA ALA A 77 18.73 9.71 -4.76
C ALA A 77 19.07 8.24 -5.06
N SER A 78 18.54 7.32 -4.25
CA SER A 78 18.74 5.88 -4.43
C SER A 78 17.60 5.20 -5.19
N THR A 79 16.55 5.94 -5.58
CA THR A 79 15.33 5.44 -6.22
C THR A 79 14.72 4.26 -5.48
N THR A 80 14.71 4.34 -4.15
CA THR A 80 14.34 3.22 -3.28
C THR A 80 13.44 3.69 -2.13
N TRP A 81 12.47 2.86 -1.75
CA TRP A 81 11.69 3.05 -0.54
C TRP A 81 12.50 2.61 0.67
N VAL A 82 12.70 3.51 1.63
CA VAL A 82 13.47 3.28 2.85
C VAL A 82 12.58 3.45 4.09
N PRO A 83 12.89 2.78 5.21
CA PRO A 83 12.26 3.03 6.50
C PRO A 83 12.12 4.53 6.80
N ALA A 84 10.89 4.96 7.12
CA ALA A 84 10.66 6.32 7.59
C ALA A 84 11.42 6.53 8.90
N LYS A 85 12.07 7.69 9.06
CA LYS A 85 12.69 8.07 10.32
C LYS A 85 11.58 8.33 11.36
N SER A 86 11.79 7.82 12.57
CA SER A 86 10.92 8.07 13.72
C SER A 86 10.88 9.53 14.14
#